data_AF-A0A2E9LE15-F1
#
_entry.id   AF-A0A2E9LE15-F1
#
_cell.length_a   1.000
_cell.length_b   1.000
_cell.length_c   1.000
_cell.angle_alpha   90.00
_cell.angle_beta   90.00
_cell.angle_gamma   90.00
#
_symmetry.space_group_name_H-M   'P 1'
#
loop_
_entity.id
_entity.type
_entity.pdbx_description
1 polymer ?
#
loop_
_entity_poly.entity_id
_entity_poly.type
_entity_poly.pdbx_seq_one_letter_code
_entity_poly.pdbx_strand_id
1 'polypeptide(L)'
;MRQFIAIALVGLMIVIFGCSNSSNAIAELKAELDSTKTELDATKAELIQLKELSGNGSSTNLDAVSQSGFPAAFGSGTWEIGVDIEAGTYVSRRDTSVPFNNPFCSWERLSGLGGTISETITAGLTDGNAIVDIQLSDIGFTSIGCEEWVKR
;
A
#
# COMPACT_ATOMS: atom_id res chain seq x y z
N MET A 1 -7.65 -69.95 -34.97
CA MET A 1 -9.11 -69.92 -34.72
C MET A 1 -9.34 -69.31 -33.37
N ARG A 2 -10.15 -68.24 -33.36
CA ARG A 2 -10.74 -67.50 -32.23
C ARG A 2 -11.08 -68.36 -31.00
N GLN A 3 -10.82 -67.85 -29.79
CA GLN A 3 -11.78 -67.66 -28.67
C GLN A 3 -11.24 -66.51 -27.78
N PHE A 4 -11.75 -65.28 -27.84
CA PHE A 4 -12.95 -64.69 -27.21
C PHE A 4 -12.82 -64.37 -25.69
N ILE A 5 -12.57 -63.08 -25.41
CA ILE A 5 -13.24 -62.18 -24.44
C ILE A 5 -13.22 -62.54 -22.94
N ALA A 6 -12.56 -61.68 -22.14
CA ALA A 6 -13.20 -60.97 -21.02
C ALA A 6 -12.36 -59.76 -20.49
N ILE A 7 -12.88 -58.55 -20.74
CA ILE A 7 -13.12 -57.47 -19.75
C ILE A 7 -11.85 -56.87 -19.09
N ALA A 8 -11.30 -55.78 -19.64
CA ALA A 8 -11.65 -54.38 -19.37
C ALA A 8 -11.10 -53.83 -18.04
N LEU A 9 -9.98 -53.10 -18.12
CA LEU A 9 -9.84 -51.81 -17.46
C LEU A 9 -9.10 -50.86 -18.41
N VAL A 10 -9.91 -50.14 -19.19
CA VAL A 10 -9.50 -48.88 -19.80
C VAL A 10 -9.21 -47.93 -18.65
N GLY A 11 -7.94 -47.58 -18.49
CA GLY A 11 -7.46 -46.69 -17.45
C GLY A 11 -6.33 -45.82 -17.99
N LEU A 12 -6.70 -44.98 -18.96
CA LEU A 12 -6.07 -43.70 -19.25
C LEU A 12 -4.69 -43.72 -19.94
N MET A 13 -4.74 -43.65 -21.27
CA MET A 13 -3.79 -42.87 -22.08
C MET A 13 -3.68 -41.45 -21.51
N ILE A 14 -2.61 -41.15 -20.79
CA ILE A 14 -1.99 -39.80 -20.82
C ILE A 14 -0.52 -39.98 -21.17
N VAL A 15 -0.30 -39.88 -22.49
CA VAL A 15 0.76 -39.10 -23.14
C VAL A 15 2.16 -39.21 -22.54
N ILE A 16 2.93 -40.06 -23.19
CA ILE A 16 4.38 -40.00 -23.37
C ILE A 16 4.79 -38.56 -23.72
N PHE A 17 5.78 -37.97 -23.02
CA PHE A 17 7.00 -37.37 -23.61
C PHE A 17 7.81 -36.61 -22.55
N GLY A 18 9.03 -37.09 -22.27
CA GLY A 18 10.13 -36.26 -21.78
C GLY A 18 10.29 -36.13 -20.27
N CYS A 19 10.72 -37.20 -19.59
CA CYS A 19 11.50 -37.04 -18.36
C CYS A 19 12.92 -36.55 -18.74
N SER A 20 13.07 -35.26 -19.01
CA SER A 20 14.38 -34.61 -19.08
C SER A 20 14.65 -33.90 -17.74
N ASN A 21 15.31 -34.64 -16.85
CA ASN A 21 16.15 -34.21 -15.72
C ASN A 21 15.71 -32.95 -14.92
N SER A 22 15.29 -33.14 -13.65
CA SER A 22 15.02 -32.05 -12.69
C SER A 22 16.18 -31.05 -12.51
N SER A 23 17.40 -31.40 -12.91
CA SER A 23 18.56 -30.50 -12.87
C SER A 23 18.46 -29.31 -13.83
N ASN A 24 17.74 -29.43 -14.95
CA ASN A 24 17.63 -28.35 -15.94
C ASN A 24 16.67 -27.23 -15.49
N ALA A 25 15.56 -27.60 -14.85
CA ALA A 25 14.62 -26.62 -14.27
C ALA A 25 15.22 -25.84 -13.09
N ILE A 26 16.08 -26.50 -12.29
CA ILE A 26 16.82 -25.83 -11.20
C ILE A 26 17.84 -24.83 -11.75
N ALA A 27 18.47 -25.12 -12.89
CA ALA A 27 19.41 -24.22 -13.53
C ALA A 27 18.73 -22.97 -14.13
N GLU A 28 17.54 -23.14 -14.72
CA GLU A 28 16.74 -22.04 -15.27
C GLU A 28 16.24 -21.09 -14.17
N LEU A 29 15.71 -21.63 -13.07
CA LEU A 29 15.28 -20.84 -11.92
C LEU A 29 16.44 -20.10 -11.25
N LYS A 30 17.64 -20.69 -11.25
CA LYS A 30 18.84 -20.04 -10.70
C LYS A 30 19.28 -18.86 -11.57
N ALA A 31 19.21 -18.98 -12.90
CA ALA A 31 19.52 -17.90 -13.81
C ALA A 31 18.54 -16.71 -13.65
N GLU A 32 17.26 -16.99 -13.42
CA GLU A 32 16.25 -15.96 -13.14
C GLU A 32 16.48 -15.26 -11.78
N LEU A 33 16.88 -16.01 -10.75
CA LEU A 33 17.27 -15.43 -9.45
C LEU A 33 18.53 -14.57 -9.54
N ASP A 34 19.52 -14.98 -10.34
CA ASP A 34 20.75 -14.21 -10.55
C ASP A 34 20.47 -12.91 -11.33
N SER A 35 19.53 -12.94 -12.29
CA SER A 35 19.05 -11.75 -13.00
C SER A 35 18.34 -10.76 -12.08
N THR A 36 17.41 -11.24 -11.25
CA THR A 36 16.67 -10.38 -10.29
C THR A 36 17.57 -9.82 -9.19
N LYS A 37 18.56 -10.60 -8.73
CA LYS A 37 19.58 -10.12 -7.79
C LYS A 37 20.42 -9.00 -8.39
N THR A 38 20.78 -9.11 -9.67
CA THR A 38 21.54 -8.08 -10.39
C THR A 38 20.76 -6.77 -10.52
N GLU A 39 19.46 -6.86 -10.81
CA GLU A 39 18.57 -5.69 -10.86
C GLU A 39 18.45 -5.02 -9.48
N LEU A 40 18.26 -5.82 -8.41
CA LEU A 40 18.20 -5.31 -7.04
C LEU A 40 19.52 -4.65 -6.59
N ASP A 41 20.66 -5.20 -6.99
CA ASP A 41 21.97 -4.64 -6.68
C ASP A 41 22.22 -3.34 -7.47
N ALA A 42 21.69 -3.22 -8.69
CA ALA A 42 21.68 -1.97 -9.45
C ALA A 42 20.78 -0.90 -8.81
N THR A 43 19.56 -1.25 -8.39
CA THR A 43 18.65 -0.34 -7.66
C THR A 43 19.24 0.11 -6.33
N LYS A 44 19.93 -0.78 -5.60
CA LYS A 44 20.63 -0.43 -4.36
C LYS A 44 21.78 0.54 -4.60
N ALA A 45 22.52 0.40 -5.71
CA ALA A 45 23.58 1.33 -6.07
C ALA A 45 23.03 2.74 -6.36
N GLU A 46 21.87 2.84 -7.03
CA GLU A 46 21.17 4.10 -7.25
C GLU A 46 20.70 4.72 -5.91
N LEU A 47 20.18 3.90 -5.00
CA LEU A 47 19.75 4.35 -3.66
C LEU A 47 20.93 4.81 -2.79
N ILE A 48 22.11 4.20 -2.95
CA ILE A 48 23.36 4.64 -2.32
C ILE A 48 23.80 5.99 -2.90
N GLN A 49 23.71 6.19 -4.22
CA GLN A 49 24.00 7.49 -4.84
C GLN A 49 23.06 8.60 -4.35
N LEU A 50 21.78 8.29 -4.17
CA LEU A 50 20.81 9.22 -3.58
C LEU A 50 21.11 9.53 -2.10
N LYS A 51 21.64 8.57 -1.34
CA LYS A 51 21.99 8.76 0.06
C LYS A 51 23.25 9.60 0.25
N GLU A 52 24.22 9.52 -0.65
CA GLU A 52 25.43 10.35 -0.61
C GLU A 52 25.15 11.83 -0.94
N LEU A 53 24.11 12.11 -1.73
CA LEU A 53 23.60 13.48 -1.95
C LEU A 53 22.89 14.06 -0.72
N SER A 54 22.33 13.23 0.15
CA SER A 54 21.73 13.66 1.42
C SER A 54 22.76 13.80 2.55
N GLY A 55 24.01 13.35 2.34
CA GLY A 55 25.04 13.28 3.37
C GLY A 55 25.98 14.49 3.47
N ASN A 56 25.93 15.44 2.54
CA ASN A 56 26.79 16.63 2.56
C ASN A 56 25.97 17.90 2.26
N GLY A 57 25.61 18.62 3.33
CA GLY A 57 24.90 19.90 3.23
C GLY A 57 25.74 20.97 2.53
N SER A 58 25.18 21.56 1.47
CA SER A 58 25.61 22.84 0.92
C SER A 58 24.37 23.70 0.69
N SER A 59 24.25 24.75 1.49
CA SER A 59 23.06 25.58 1.63
C SER A 59 22.86 26.49 0.40
N THR A 60 21.76 26.27 -0.31
CA THR A 60 21.01 27.31 -1.03
C THR A 60 19.57 27.25 -0.53
N ASN A 61 19.28 27.87 0.61
CA ASN A 61 17.93 28.07 1.15
C ASN A 61 16.98 26.86 0.97
N LEU A 62 17.41 25.69 1.45
CA LEU A 62 16.64 24.44 1.49
C LEU A 62 16.45 23.93 2.93
N ASP A 63 16.99 24.65 3.92
CA ASP A 63 16.93 24.31 5.34
C ASP A 63 15.56 24.65 5.99
N ALA A 64 14.60 25.16 5.22
CA ALA A 64 13.20 25.32 5.65
C ALA A 64 12.31 24.12 5.26
N VAL A 65 12.82 23.13 4.52
CA VAL A 65 12.04 21.97 4.01
C VAL A 65 12.54 20.63 4.57
N SER A 66 13.49 20.63 5.52
CA SER A 66 14.03 19.41 6.15
C SER A 66 13.93 19.42 7.69
N GLN A 67 12.98 20.20 8.22
CA GLN A 67 12.55 20.19 9.62
C GLN A 67 11.03 20.34 9.72
N SER A 68 10.27 19.68 8.86
CA SER A 68 8.85 19.49 9.11
C SER A 68 8.58 18.00 9.21
N GLY A 69 8.61 17.49 10.44
CA GLY A 69 7.90 16.24 10.71
C GLY A 69 6.43 16.42 10.34
N PHE A 70 5.73 15.31 10.11
CA PHE A 70 4.29 15.34 9.92
C PHE A 70 3.61 16.09 11.08
N PRO A 71 2.54 16.85 10.80
CA PRO A 71 1.84 17.57 11.85
C PRO A 71 1.24 16.55 12.84
N ALA A 72 1.34 16.84 14.14
CA ALA A 72 0.75 15.98 15.19
C ALA A 72 -0.80 15.99 15.17
N ALA A 73 -1.38 17.01 14.54
CA ALA A 73 -2.81 17.17 14.37
C ALA A 73 -3.12 17.87 13.05
N PHE A 74 -4.28 17.59 12.46
CA PHE A 74 -4.69 18.15 11.17
C PHE A 74 -6.20 18.33 11.09
N GLY A 75 -6.66 19.26 10.25
CA GLY A 75 -8.08 19.60 10.13
C GLY A 75 -8.88 18.69 9.20
N SER A 76 -10.17 18.96 9.08
CA SER A 76 -10.99 18.45 7.98
C SER A 76 -10.43 18.90 6.62
N GLY A 77 -10.60 18.09 5.58
CA GLY A 77 -9.94 18.24 4.28
C GLY A 77 -9.44 16.90 3.76
N THR A 78 -8.75 16.93 2.63
CA THR A 78 -8.08 15.75 2.03
C THR A 78 -6.59 15.85 2.26
N TRP A 79 -5.98 14.75 2.71
CA TRP A 79 -4.59 14.65 3.12
C TRP A 79 -3.94 13.44 2.45
N GLU A 80 -2.75 13.61 1.89
CA GLU A 80 -1.95 12.54 1.28
C GLU A 80 -1.07 11.86 2.35
N ILE A 81 -1.14 10.53 2.42
CA ILE A 81 -0.42 9.76 3.45
C ILE A 81 1.05 9.59 3.06
N GLY A 82 1.96 9.89 3.98
CA GLY A 82 3.40 9.90 3.75
C GLY A 82 3.93 11.18 3.11
N VAL A 83 3.04 12.11 2.72
CA VAL A 83 3.39 13.43 2.19
C VAL A 83 2.93 14.52 3.16
N ASP A 84 1.64 14.57 3.46
CA ASP A 84 1.07 15.59 4.35
C ASP A 84 0.96 15.10 5.80
N ILE A 85 0.59 13.83 6.00
CA ILE A 85 0.40 13.21 7.31
C ILE A 85 0.98 11.79 7.34
N GLU A 86 1.40 11.31 8.51
CA GLU A 86 1.83 9.93 8.67
C GLU A 86 0.67 8.95 8.87
N ALA A 87 0.87 7.71 8.46
CA ALA A 87 0.01 6.60 8.87
C ALA A 87 -0.02 6.44 10.40
N GLY A 88 -1.14 5.97 10.91
CA GLY A 88 -1.35 5.77 12.34
C GLY A 88 -2.81 5.87 12.75
N THR A 89 -3.04 5.74 14.06
CA THR A 89 -4.37 5.88 14.62
C THR A 89 -4.62 7.33 15.03
N TYR A 90 -5.71 7.90 14.52
CA TYR A 90 -6.13 9.27 14.81
C TYR A 90 -7.50 9.30 15.47
N VAL A 91 -7.73 10.32 16.29
CA VAL A 91 -9.01 10.59 16.95
C VAL A 91 -9.49 11.97 16.53
N SER A 92 -10.71 12.08 16.01
CA SER A 92 -11.31 13.38 15.73
C SER A 92 -11.70 14.08 17.04
N ARG A 93 -11.60 15.40 17.08
CA ARG A 93 -11.92 16.28 18.21
C ARG A 93 -13.04 17.21 17.80
N ARG A 94 -14.27 16.69 17.83
CA ARG A 94 -15.46 17.49 17.57
C ARG A 94 -15.84 18.29 18.82
N ASP A 95 -16.13 19.57 18.65
CA ASP A 95 -16.84 20.40 19.60
C ASP A 95 -18.36 20.27 19.39
N THR A 96 -19.01 19.54 20.30
CA THR A 96 -20.46 19.35 20.28
C THR A 96 -21.26 20.59 20.70
N SER A 97 -20.58 21.68 21.07
CA SER A 97 -21.18 22.93 21.54
C SER A 97 -21.45 23.92 20.40
N VAL A 98 -20.94 23.66 19.19
CA VAL A 98 -21.05 24.58 18.05
C VAL A 98 -22.43 24.47 17.37
N PRO A 99 -23.22 25.57 17.25
CA PRO A 99 -24.53 25.54 16.59
C PRO A 99 -24.40 25.31 15.07
N PHE A 100 -25.25 24.44 14.54
CA PHE A 100 -25.09 23.69 13.29
C PHE A 100 -24.82 24.47 11.97
N ASN A 101 -23.83 23.98 11.23
CA ASN A 101 -23.79 23.87 9.76
C ASN A 101 -23.41 22.45 9.26
N ASN A 102 -22.83 21.58 10.10
CA ASN A 102 -22.75 20.13 9.84
C ASN A 102 -22.76 19.31 11.15
N PRO A 103 -23.83 18.56 11.49
CA PRO A 103 -23.91 17.76 12.72
C PRO A 103 -22.99 16.53 12.75
N PHE A 104 -22.40 16.11 11.63
CA PHE A 104 -21.74 14.82 11.51
C PHE A 104 -20.29 14.89 11.00
N CYS A 105 -19.46 13.95 11.44
CA CYS A 105 -18.07 13.74 11.00
C CYS A 105 -18.14 12.63 10.00
N SER A 106 -17.99 12.99 8.73
CA SER A 106 -17.81 12.05 7.65
C SER A 106 -16.33 11.92 7.38
N TRP A 107 -15.84 10.70 7.23
CA TRP A 107 -14.45 10.44 6.90
C TRP A 107 -14.32 9.25 5.97
N GLU A 108 -13.25 9.24 5.18
CA GLU A 108 -12.93 8.17 4.24
C GLU A 108 -11.42 7.93 4.20
N ARG A 109 -11.03 6.65 4.17
CA ARG A 109 -9.69 6.21 3.77
C ARG A 109 -9.71 5.88 2.29
N LEU A 110 -8.71 6.33 1.55
CA LEU A 110 -8.70 6.36 0.09
C LEU A 110 -7.53 5.55 -0.49
N SER A 111 -7.79 4.78 -1.55
CA SER A 111 -6.78 4.10 -2.38
C SER A 111 -6.33 4.95 -3.58
N GLY A 112 -6.91 6.14 -3.76
CA GLY A 112 -6.56 7.11 -4.79
C GLY A 112 -7.21 8.47 -4.51
N LEU A 113 -6.69 9.52 -5.16
CA LEU A 113 -7.15 10.91 -4.97
C LEU A 113 -7.96 11.43 -6.18
N GLY A 114 -8.46 10.54 -7.05
CA GLY A 114 -9.26 10.89 -8.22
C GLY A 114 -10.68 11.39 -7.90
N GLY A 115 -11.12 11.27 -6.64
CA GLY A 115 -12.44 11.73 -6.18
C GLY A 115 -13.59 10.79 -6.59
N THR A 116 -13.29 9.53 -6.90
CA THR A 116 -14.28 8.52 -7.29
C THR A 116 -14.61 7.59 -6.13
N ILE A 117 -15.85 7.09 -6.08
CA ILE A 117 -16.26 6.16 -5.02
C ILE A 117 -15.54 4.81 -5.07
N SER A 118 -14.99 4.43 -6.23
CA SER A 118 -14.16 3.22 -6.36
C SER A 118 -12.82 3.35 -5.65
N GLU A 119 -12.39 4.56 -5.31
CA GLU A 119 -11.16 4.81 -4.55
C GLU A 119 -11.39 4.83 -3.03
N THR A 120 -12.63 4.69 -2.55
CA THR A 120 -12.91 4.62 -1.12
C THR A 120 -12.61 3.21 -0.60
N ILE A 121 -11.62 3.08 0.28
CA ILE A 121 -11.28 1.83 0.98
C ILE A 121 -12.32 1.53 2.06
N THR A 122 -12.61 2.54 2.88
CA THR A 122 -13.60 2.48 3.96
C THR A 122 -14.01 3.90 4.34
N ALA A 123 -15.22 4.03 4.86
CA ALA A 123 -15.82 5.31 5.24
C ALA A 123 -16.60 5.17 6.55
N GLY A 124 -16.81 6.28 7.24
CA GLY A 124 -17.63 6.33 8.44
C GLY A 124 -18.33 7.67 8.63
N LEU A 125 -19.42 7.62 9.40
CA LEU A 125 -20.23 8.78 9.77
C LEU A 125 -20.57 8.69 11.27
N THR A 126 -20.34 9.76 12.02
CA THR A 126 -20.67 9.83 13.46
C THR A 126 -21.00 11.25 13.90
N ASP A 127 -21.82 11.40 14.93
CA ASP A 127 -22.11 12.65 15.64
C ASP A 127 -21.15 12.93 16.82
N GLY A 128 -20.27 11.97 17.15
CA GLY A 128 -19.26 12.07 18.20
C GLY A 128 -17.82 12.04 17.65
N ASN A 129 -16.85 11.66 18.48
CA ASN A 129 -15.48 11.51 18.00
C ASN A 129 -15.30 10.20 17.24
N ALA A 130 -14.71 10.26 16.06
CA ALA A 130 -14.28 9.09 15.30
C ALA A 130 -12.87 8.66 15.72
N ILE A 131 -12.59 7.36 15.63
CA ILE A 131 -11.24 6.80 15.79
C ILE A 131 -10.96 6.01 14.52
N VAL A 132 -9.89 6.37 13.81
CA VAL A 132 -9.56 5.78 12.51
C VAL A 132 -8.10 5.34 12.52
N ASP A 133 -7.87 4.10 12.09
CA ASP A 133 -6.53 3.57 11.86
C ASP A 133 -6.19 3.72 10.37
N ILE A 134 -5.42 4.77 10.06
CA ILE A 134 -4.95 5.11 8.72
C ILE A 134 -3.73 4.24 8.42
N GLN A 135 -3.80 3.44 7.36
CA GLN A 135 -2.75 2.48 7.03
C GLN A 135 -1.68 3.11 6.14
N LEU A 136 -0.48 2.54 6.18
CA LEU A 136 0.62 2.96 5.31
C LEU A 136 0.31 2.74 3.82
N SER A 137 -0.61 1.82 3.50
CA SER A 137 -1.04 1.54 2.12
C SER A 137 -2.11 2.50 1.60
N ASP A 138 -2.65 3.37 2.44
CA ASP A 138 -3.64 4.35 2.00
C ASP A 138 -2.93 5.43 1.20
N ILE A 139 -3.56 5.88 0.12
CA ILE A 139 -3.04 7.01 -0.66
C ILE A 139 -3.54 8.33 -0.06
N GLY A 140 -4.76 8.34 0.48
CA GLY A 140 -5.31 9.54 1.08
C GLY A 140 -6.28 9.29 2.23
N PHE A 141 -6.53 10.36 2.97
CA PHE A 141 -7.58 10.44 3.97
C PHE A 141 -8.36 11.72 3.75
N THR A 142 -9.69 11.64 3.71
CA THR A 142 -10.54 12.82 3.60
C THR A 142 -11.57 12.85 4.72
N SER A 143 -11.88 14.04 5.21
CA SER A 143 -12.92 14.20 6.23
C SER A 143 -13.62 15.56 6.15
N ILE A 144 -14.88 15.58 6.57
CA ILE A 144 -15.74 16.77 6.54
C ILE A 144 -16.46 16.88 7.89
N GLY A 145 -16.38 18.06 8.50
CA GLY A 145 -17.05 18.36 9.78
C GLY A 145 -16.47 17.61 10.97
N CYS A 146 -15.26 17.05 10.86
CA CYS A 146 -14.60 16.33 11.95
C CYS A 146 -13.71 17.23 12.82
N GLU A 147 -13.63 18.52 12.47
CA GLU A 147 -12.77 19.52 13.09
C GLU A 147 -11.30 19.11 13.02
N GLU A 148 -10.67 18.80 14.15
CA GLU A 148 -9.26 18.41 14.25
C GLU A 148 -9.12 16.90 14.48
N TRP A 149 -8.17 16.28 13.80
CA TRP A 149 -7.71 14.91 14.03
C TRP A 149 -6.38 14.96 14.77
N VAL A 150 -6.27 14.23 15.87
CA VAL A 150 -5.05 14.17 16.69
C VAL A 150 -4.56 12.72 16.74
N LYS A 151 -3.25 12.52 16.52
CA LYS A 151 -2.65 11.18 16.62
C LYS A 151 -2.78 10.64 18.06
N ARG A 152 -3.11 9.36 18.20
CA ARG A 152 -3.27 8.66 19.48
C ARG A 152 -1.95 8.15 20.07
#